data_AF-A0A1Z8LTK9-F1
#
_entry.id   AF-A0A1Z8LTK9-F1
#
_cell.length_a   1.000
_cell.length_b   1.000
_cell.length_c   1.000
_cell.angle_alpha   90.00
_cell.angle_beta   90.00
_cell.angle_gamma   90.00
#
_symmetry.space_group_name_H-M   'P 1'
#
loop_
_entity.id
_entity.type
_entity.pdbx_description
1 polymer ?
#
loop_
_entity_poly.entity_id
_entity_poly.type
_entity_poly.pdbx_seq_one_letter_code
_entity_poly.pdbx_strand_id
1 'polypeptide(L)'
;MAVQRGWSSLQAPRLINIPHRILNAMHRPAVEFKGPDVKGFCKALSIDFKNIYKTKINHPFIYAANGHGVWKSAITNILAPGAKVLIPETGRFALSWLYMAEM
;
A
#
# COMPACT_ATOMS: atom_id res chain seq x y z
N MET A 1 -16.90 14.15 18.71
CA MET A 1 -16.11 14.93 17.73
C MET A 1 -17.06 15.50 16.70
N ALA A 2 -16.98 16.80 16.40
CA ALA A 2 -17.78 17.40 15.33
C ALA A 2 -17.23 16.97 13.96
N VAL A 3 -18.11 16.66 13.01
CA VAL A 3 -17.72 16.44 11.61
C VAL A 3 -17.22 17.78 11.06
N GLN A 4 -15.95 17.85 10.66
CA GLN A 4 -15.41 19.02 9.97
C GLN A 4 -16.14 19.20 8.63
N ARG A 5 -16.58 20.43 8.35
CA ARG A 5 -17.24 20.81 7.09
C ARG A 5 -16.26 21.56 6.19
N GLY A 6 -16.35 21.34 4.88
CA GLY A 6 -15.53 22.02 3.87
C GLY A 6 -14.25 21.28 3.47
N TRP A 7 -13.44 21.91 2.61
CA TRP A 7 -12.19 21.35 2.10
C TRP A 7 -11.00 22.17 2.62
N SER A 8 -10.18 21.57 3.48
CA SER A 8 -8.97 22.21 4.01
C SER A 8 -7.75 21.83 3.16
N SER A 9 -6.90 22.78 2.81
CA SER A 9 -5.62 22.47 2.15
C SER A 9 -4.69 21.73 3.12
N LEU A 10 -4.30 20.50 2.77
CA LEU A 10 -3.33 19.68 3.51
C LEU A 10 -1.98 19.73 2.77
N GLN A 11 -1.02 20.46 3.32
CA GLN A 11 0.34 20.62 2.77
C GLN A 11 1.38 19.81 3.57
N ALA A 12 0.99 18.66 4.11
CA ALA A 12 1.89 17.78 4.84
C ALA A 12 2.56 16.78 3.88
N PRO A 13 3.82 16.37 4.13
CA PRO A 13 4.53 15.41 3.28
C PRO A 13 3.98 13.97 3.36
N ARG A 14 2.99 13.71 4.23
CA ARG A 14 2.52 12.36 4.56
C ARG A 14 1.10 12.07 4.08
N LEU A 15 0.17 12.97 4.34
CA LEU A 15 -1.23 12.85 3.95
C LEU A 15 -1.64 14.12 3.23
N ILE A 16 -2.19 13.91 2.04
CA ILE A 16 -2.79 14.96 1.22
C ILE A 16 -4.26 14.63 1.00
N ASN A 17 -5.03 15.63 0.56
CA ASN A 17 -6.43 15.41 0.23
C ASN A 17 -6.59 14.39 -0.90
N ILE A 18 -7.51 13.46 -0.70
CA ILE A 18 -7.91 12.49 -1.73
C ILE A 18 -8.74 13.25 -2.78
N PRO A 19 -8.45 13.11 -4.10
CA PRO A 19 -9.24 13.74 -5.14
C PRO A 19 -10.73 13.33 -5.07
N HIS A 20 -11.64 14.27 -5.30
CA HIS A 20 -13.09 14.03 -5.21
C HIS A 20 -13.58 12.83 -6.03
N ARG A 21 -13.01 12.61 -7.22
CA ARG A 21 -13.34 11.43 -8.05
C ARG A 21 -13.10 10.10 -7.33
N ILE A 22 -12.06 10.02 -6.49
CA ILE A 22 -11.70 8.80 -5.74
C ILE A 22 -12.62 8.65 -4.53
N LEU A 23 -12.90 9.75 -3.82
CA LEU A 23 -13.87 9.75 -2.72
C LEU A 23 -15.26 9.27 -3.19
N ASN A 24 -15.71 9.78 -4.33
CA ASN A 24 -16.97 9.35 -4.93
C ASN A 24 -16.94 7.86 -5.33
N ALA A 25 -15.83 7.36 -5.86
CA ALA A 25 -15.68 5.94 -6.18
C ALA A 25 -15.65 5.02 -4.95
N MET A 26 -15.17 5.52 -3.80
CA MET A 26 -15.22 4.82 -2.52
C MET A 26 -16.62 4.86 -1.89
N HIS A 27 -17.43 5.87 -2.20
CA HIS A 27 -18.79 6.03 -1.71
C HIS A 27 -19.79 5.12 -2.48
N ARG A 28 -19.63 3.81 -2.27
CA ARG A 28 -20.48 2.77 -2.86
C ARG A 28 -20.82 1.69 -1.83
N PRO A 29 -21.93 0.95 -1.99
CA PRO A 29 -22.24 -0.20 -1.14
C PRO A 29 -21.12 -1.25 -1.13
N ALA A 30 -21.05 -2.02 -0.04
CA ALA A 30 -20.17 -3.17 0.02
C ALA A 30 -20.57 -4.23 -1.03
N VAL A 31 -19.58 -4.99 -1.50
CA VAL A 31 -19.76 -6.05 -2.49
C VAL A 31 -19.31 -7.39 -1.90
N GLU A 32 -19.86 -8.49 -2.41
CA GLU A 32 -19.46 -9.83 -2.02
C GLU A 32 -17.99 -10.09 -2.42
N PHE A 33 -17.17 -10.51 -1.45
CA PHE A 33 -15.72 -10.63 -1.65
C PHE A 33 -15.36 -11.66 -2.72
N LYS A 34 -16.11 -12.76 -2.79
CA LYS A 34 -15.92 -13.81 -3.82
C LYS A 34 -16.73 -13.56 -5.09
N GLY A 35 -17.42 -12.42 -5.18
CA GLY A 35 -18.30 -12.07 -6.28
C GLY A 35 -17.56 -11.70 -7.58
N PRO A 36 -18.29 -11.64 -8.72
CA PRO A 36 -17.72 -11.30 -10.01
C PRO A 36 -17.13 -9.88 -10.04
N ASP A 37 -17.70 -8.95 -9.28
CA ASP A 37 -17.26 -7.55 -9.22
C ASP A 37 -15.84 -7.41 -8.65
N VAL A 38 -15.57 -8.06 -7.52
CA VAL A 38 -14.24 -8.04 -6.88
C VAL A 38 -13.23 -8.76 -7.77
N LYS A 39 -13.60 -9.89 -8.36
CA LYS A 39 -12.72 -10.63 -9.27
C LYS A 39 -12.34 -9.80 -10.50
N GLY A 40 -13.31 -9.12 -11.11
CA GLY A 40 -13.09 -8.21 -12.23
C GLY A 40 -12.18 -7.04 -11.85
N PHE A 41 -12.44 -6.43 -10.69
CA PHE A 41 -11.63 -5.34 -10.15
C PHE A 41 -10.18 -5.74 -9.89
N CYS A 42 -9.93 -6.88 -9.23
CA CYS A 42 -8.59 -7.40 -8.99
C CYS A 42 -7.83 -7.70 -10.30
N LYS A 43 -8.52 -8.22 -11.33
CA LYS A 43 -7.92 -8.46 -12.64
C LYS A 43 -7.49 -7.16 -13.33
N ALA A 44 -8.36 -6.14 -13.31
CA ALA A 44 -8.03 -4.82 -13.86
C ALA A 44 -6.82 -4.19 -13.14
N LEU A 45 -6.82 -4.21 -11.81
CA LEU A 45 -5.71 -3.70 -11.00
C LEU A 45 -4.38 -4.39 -11.32
N SER A 46 -4.37 -5.71 -11.53
CA SER A 46 -3.14 -6.43 -11.87
C SER A 46 -2.50 -5.93 -13.17
N ILE A 47 -3.31 -5.52 -14.15
CA ILE A 47 -2.83 -4.93 -15.42
C ILE A 47 -2.29 -3.52 -15.18
N ASP A 48 -3.05 -2.68 -14.47
CA ASP A 48 -2.67 -1.30 -14.19
C ASP A 48 -1.38 -1.20 -13.38
N PHE A 49 -1.19 -2.09 -12.40
CA PHE A 49 0.04 -2.10 -11.60
C PHE A 49 1.27 -2.48 -12.41
N LYS A 50 1.15 -3.38 -13.41
CA LYS A 50 2.29 -3.68 -14.30
C LYS A 50 2.76 -2.42 -15.04
N ASN A 51 1.82 -1.56 -15.43
CA ASN A 51 2.12 -0.28 -16.08
C ASN A 51 2.79 0.71 -15.09
N ILE A 52 2.26 0.83 -13.87
CA ILE A 52 2.82 1.73 -12.83
C ILE A 52 4.25 1.31 -12.43
N TYR A 53 4.44 0.02 -12.13
CA TYR A 53 5.73 -0.52 -11.69
C TYR A 53 6.67 -0.86 -12.85
N LYS A 54 6.25 -0.63 -14.10
CA LYS A 54 7.03 -0.89 -15.32
C LYS A 54 7.58 -2.32 -15.38
N THR A 55 6.78 -3.31 -15.00
CA THR A 55 7.16 -4.73 -15.04
C THR A 55 6.32 -5.52 -16.05
N LYS A 56 6.96 -6.42 -16.79
CA LYS A 56 6.30 -7.28 -17.79
C LYS A 56 5.95 -8.65 -17.20
N ILE A 57 6.89 -9.23 -16.45
CA ILE A 57 6.86 -10.63 -16.00
C ILE A 57 6.24 -10.75 -14.60
N ASN A 58 6.57 -9.83 -13.69
CA ASN A 58 6.13 -9.94 -12.29
C ASN A 58 4.62 -9.71 -12.16
N HIS A 59 4.06 -10.21 -11.07
CA HIS A 59 2.65 -10.06 -10.72
C HIS A 59 2.51 -9.17 -9.49
N PRO A 60 2.25 -7.86 -9.65
CA PRO A 60 1.97 -7.00 -8.51
C PRO A 60 0.64 -7.40 -7.85
N PHE A 61 0.58 -7.24 -6.54
CA PHE A 61 -0.62 -7.49 -5.74
C PHE A 61 -0.65 -6.53 -4.54
N ILE A 62 -1.82 -6.45 -3.88
CA ILE A 62 -2.06 -5.53 -2.77
C ILE A 62 -2.20 -6.33 -1.48
N TYR A 63 -1.53 -5.88 -0.42
CA TYR A 63 -1.87 -6.28 0.94
C TYR A 63 -2.94 -5.34 1.50
N ALA A 64 -3.94 -5.87 2.19
CA ALA A 64 -4.88 -5.10 2.99
C ALA A 64 -4.20 -4.56 4.26
N ALA A 65 -3.21 -3.69 4.07
CA ALA A 65 -2.36 -3.12 5.11
C ALA A 65 -1.85 -1.73 4.67
N ASN A 66 -1.27 -0.99 5.62
CA ASN A 66 -0.52 0.21 5.31
C ASN A 66 0.91 -0.12 4.80
N GLY A 67 1.71 0.91 4.51
CA GLY A 67 3.08 0.73 4.03
C GLY A 67 3.98 -0.13 4.92
N HIS A 68 3.89 0.00 6.26
CA HIS A 68 4.67 -0.81 7.18
C HIS A 68 4.25 -2.29 7.18
N GLY A 69 2.97 -2.58 6.96
CA GLY A 69 2.52 -3.96 6.82
C GLY A 69 3.10 -4.65 5.58
N VAL A 70 3.26 -3.89 4.48
CA VAL A 70 3.95 -4.39 3.28
C VAL A 70 5.43 -4.64 3.55
N TRP A 71 6.10 -3.75 4.30
CA TRP A 71 7.50 -3.95 4.69
C TRP A 71 7.69 -5.23 5.49
N LYS A 72 6.82 -5.45 6.48
CA LYS A 72 6.86 -6.66 7.30
C LYS A 72 6.68 -7.88 6.42
N SER A 73 5.70 -7.85 5.52
CA SER A 73 5.47 -8.95 4.60
C SER A 73 6.68 -9.25 3.71
N ALA A 74 7.36 -8.23 3.20
CA ALA A 74 8.57 -8.43 2.39
C ALA A 74 9.68 -9.15 3.19
N ILE A 75 9.96 -8.68 4.42
CA ILE A 75 10.96 -9.30 5.30
C ILE A 75 10.59 -10.74 5.61
N THR A 76 9.37 -10.99 6.11
CA THR A 76 8.95 -12.32 6.59
C THR A 76 8.87 -13.36 5.48
N ASN A 77 8.62 -12.96 4.23
CA ASN A 77 8.55 -13.90 3.11
C ASN A 77 9.90 -14.17 2.43
N ILE A 78 10.89 -13.28 2.58
CA ILE A 78 12.16 -13.37 1.84
C ILE A 78 13.32 -13.77 2.75
N LEU A 79 13.29 -13.41 4.03
CA LEU A 79 14.40 -13.61 4.96
C LEU A 79 14.13 -14.77 5.93
N ALA A 80 15.14 -15.62 6.12
CA ALA A 80 15.14 -16.63 7.16
C ALA A 80 15.65 -16.03 8.50
N PRO A 81 15.21 -16.56 9.65
CA PRO A 81 15.77 -16.17 10.94
C PRO A 81 17.30 -16.29 10.98
N GLY A 82 17.98 -15.25 11.47
CA GLY A 82 19.45 -15.20 11.55
C GLY A 82 20.16 -14.84 10.23
N ALA A 83 19.43 -14.58 9.14
CA ALA A 83 20.04 -14.10 7.89
C ALA A 83 20.73 -12.74 8.09
N LYS A 84 21.90 -12.56 7.47
CA LYS A 84 22.58 -11.27 7.43
C LYS A 84 21.97 -10.40 6.33
N VAL A 85 21.63 -9.16 6.67
CA VAL A 85 21.00 -8.19 5.75
C VAL A 85 21.84 -6.91 5.73
N LEU A 86 22.05 -6.35 4.55
CA LEU A 86 22.64 -5.02 4.38
C LEU A 86 21.53 -3.98 4.20
N ILE A 87 21.53 -2.96 5.05
CA ILE A 87 20.59 -1.84 4.96
C ILE A 87 21.40 -0.53 4.83
N PRO A 88 21.46 0.09 3.65
CA PRO A 88 22.10 1.38 3.48
C PRO A 88 21.35 2.47 4.25
N GLU A 89 22.01 3.06 5.25
CA GLU A 89 21.43 4.13 6.07
C GLU A 89 21.30 5.41 5.24
N THR A 90 20.06 5.78 4.94
CA THR A 90 19.71 6.94 4.09
C THR A 90 18.66 7.84 4.77
N GLY A 91 18.51 7.70 6.10
CA GLY A 91 17.56 8.45 6.92
C GLY A 91 16.51 7.59 7.60
N ARG A 92 15.45 8.25 8.09
CA ARG A 92 14.46 7.68 9.02
C ARG A 92 13.82 6.36 8.54
N PHE A 93 13.54 6.25 7.25
CA PHE A 93 12.93 5.04 6.71
C PHE A 93 13.90 3.86 6.66
N ALA A 94 15.18 4.07 6.37
CA ALA A 94 16.19 3.01 6.41
C ALA A 94 16.33 2.41 7.82
N LEU A 95 16.38 3.26 8.85
CA LEU A 95 16.35 2.81 10.24
C LEU A 95 15.07 2.06 10.59
N SER A 96 13.94 2.44 10.01
CA SER A 96 12.66 1.76 10.25
C SER A 96 12.62 0.36 9.61
N TRP A 97 13.32 0.16 8.48
CA TRP A 97 13.56 -1.17 7.92
C TRP A 97 14.47 -2.02 8.80
N LEU A 98 15.52 -1.43 9.38
CA LEU A 98 16.42 -2.11 10.31
C LEU A 98 15.66 -2.65 11.53
N TYR A 99 14.91 -1.78 12.23
CA TYR A 99 14.13 -2.21 13.39
C TYR A 99 13.12 -3.31 13.07
N MET A 100 12.57 -3.33 11.86
CA MET A 100 11.63 -4.35 11.44
C MET A 100 12.29 -5.69 11.11
N ALA A 101 13.54 -5.68 10.67
CA ALA A 101 14.31 -6.89 10.39
C ALA A 101 14.90 -7.54 11.67
N GLU A 102 15.05 -6.76 12.74
CA GLU A 102 15.49 -7.24 14.06
C GLU A 102 14.36 -7.86 14.92
N MET A 103 13.10 -7.62 14.55
CA MET A 103 11.91 -8.19 15.22
C MET A 103 11.68 -9.66 14.84
#